data_AF-A0A9R1U7W5-F1
#
_entry.id   AF-A0A9R1U7W5-F1
#
_cell.length_a   1.000
_cell.length_b   1.000
_cell.length_c   1.000
_cell.angle_alpha   90.00
_cell.angle_beta   90.00
_cell.angle_gamma   90.00
#
_symmetry.space_group_name_H-M   'P 1'
#
loop_
_entity.id
_entity.type
_entity.pdbx_description
1 polymer ?
#
loop_
_entity_poly.entity_id
_entity_poly.type
_entity_poly.pdbx_seq_one_letter_code
_entity_poly.pdbx_strand_id
1 'polypeptide(L)'
;MITGNYFRLLLGVLAALFFIQTVWALEENCTDFQGGTVTHGLLYVPGPAVCSLCVCYHSEPMWCKAIYCSPPYKCKRFRVGERCCEFQCLNSTAPDLGLPEFRINSSSTHNHSRNPLVNVLSVVTSLLLADMISD
;
A
#
# COMPACT_ATOMS: atom_id res chain seq x y z
N MET A 1 41.82 -28.77 5.50
CA MET A 1 40.86 -28.91 4.37
C MET A 1 39.44 -28.49 4.75
N ILE A 2 39.03 -28.67 6.01
CA ILE A 2 37.70 -28.34 6.54
C ILE A 2 37.40 -26.81 6.53
N THR A 3 38.39 -25.95 6.83
CA THR A 3 38.27 -24.48 6.81
C THR A 3 37.97 -23.88 5.43
N GLY A 4 38.37 -24.53 4.33
CA GLY A 4 38.14 -24.03 2.97
C GLY A 4 36.69 -24.18 2.50
N ASN A 5 35.99 -25.21 2.97
CA ASN A 5 34.58 -25.41 2.65
C ASN A 5 33.68 -24.42 3.40
N TYR A 6 33.97 -24.14 4.67
CA TYR A 6 33.23 -23.12 5.43
C TYR A 6 33.42 -21.72 4.86
N PHE A 7 34.62 -21.38 4.39
CA PHE A 7 34.86 -20.09 3.73
C PHE A 7 34.04 -19.95 2.44
N ARG A 8 33.95 -21.01 1.63
CA ARG A 8 33.13 -21.01 0.41
C ARG A 8 31.63 -20.97 0.69
N LEU A 9 31.16 -21.69 1.71
CA LEU A 9 29.77 -21.63 2.18
C LEU A 9 29.42 -20.24 2.70
N LEU A 10 30.28 -19.64 3.53
CA LEU A 10 30.10 -18.28 4.05
C LEU A 10 30.03 -17.26 2.92
N LEU A 11 30.95 -17.34 1.95
CA LEU A 11 30.96 -16.43 0.80
C LEU A 11 29.68 -16.58 -0.04
N GLY A 12 29.21 -17.81 -0.25
CA GLY A 12 27.97 -18.11 -0.96
C GLY A 12 26.72 -17.58 -0.25
N VAL A 13 26.65 -17.72 1.07
CA VAL A 13 25.55 -17.20 1.89
C VAL A 13 25.55 -15.66 1.89
N LEU A 14 26.71 -15.02 2.03
CA LEU A 14 26.82 -13.56 1.96
C LEU A 14 26.40 -13.02 0.58
N ALA A 15 26.81 -13.69 -0.49
CA ALA A 15 26.38 -13.33 -1.85
C ALA A 15 24.86 -13.50 -2.02
N ALA A 16 24.29 -14.61 -1.55
CA ALA A 16 22.85 -14.85 -1.61
C ALA A 16 22.05 -13.82 -0.81
N LEU A 17 22.51 -13.45 0.40
CA LEU A 17 21.88 -12.42 1.23
C LEU A 17 21.91 -11.05 0.54
N PHE A 18 23.03 -10.71 -0.11
CA PHE A 18 23.14 -9.47 -0.88
C PHE A 18 22.18 -9.45 -2.07
N PHE A 19 22.11 -10.54 -2.83
CA PHE A 19 21.14 -10.69 -3.93
C PHE A 19 19.70 -10.61 -3.44
N ILE A 20 19.38 -11.26 -2.31
CA ILE A 20 18.04 -11.21 -1.75
C ILE A 20 17.68 -9.75 -1.40
N GLN A 21 18.55 -9.00 -0.73
CA GLN A 21 18.30 -7.58 -0.41
C GLN A 21 18.00 -6.72 -1.65
N THR A 22 18.68 -6.98 -2.78
CA THR A 22 18.41 -6.24 -4.03
C THR A 22 17.04 -6.54 -4.64
N VAL A 23 16.47 -7.71 -4.39
CA VAL A 23 15.15 -8.11 -4.92
C VAL A 23 14.01 -7.44 -4.14
N TRP A 24 14.16 -7.22 -2.84
CA TRP A 24 13.14 -6.55 -2.01
C TRP A 24 13.06 -5.05 -2.24
N ALA A 25 14.14 -4.42 -2.71
CA ALA A 25 14.17 -3.00 -3.04
C ALA A 25 13.30 -2.62 -4.25
N LEU A 26 12.75 -3.60 -4.96
CA LEU A 26 11.88 -3.36 -6.10
C LEU A 26 10.41 -3.20 -5.70
N GLU A 27 9.96 -3.66 -4.53
CA GLU A 27 8.54 -3.55 -4.14
C GLU A 27 8.28 -2.28 -3.32
N GLU A 28 8.50 -1.12 -3.94
CA GLU A 28 8.25 0.16 -3.28
C GLU A 28 6.76 0.52 -3.28
N ASN A 29 6.25 0.74 -2.07
CA ASN A 29 4.89 1.22 -1.82
C ASN A 29 4.75 2.71 -2.13
N CYS A 30 3.55 3.14 -2.49
CA CYS A 30 3.24 4.54 -2.74
C CYS A 30 2.66 5.19 -1.48
N THR A 31 2.67 6.52 -1.42
CA THR A 31 1.98 7.30 -0.39
C THR A 31 0.76 7.97 -1.00
N ASP A 32 -0.40 7.83 -0.36
CA ASP A 32 -1.60 8.58 -0.72
C ASP A 32 -1.52 10.05 -0.26
N PHE A 33 -2.53 10.84 -0.65
CA PHE A 33 -2.59 12.25 -0.29
C PHE A 33 -2.79 12.53 1.23
N GLN A 34 -3.14 11.53 2.02
CA GLN A 34 -3.30 11.60 3.48
C GLN A 34 -2.05 11.08 4.22
N GLY A 35 -1.02 10.65 3.48
CA GLY A 35 0.20 10.06 4.03
C GLY A 35 0.08 8.57 4.37
N GLY A 36 -0.99 7.90 3.93
CA GLY A 36 -1.19 6.46 4.04
C GLY A 36 -0.36 5.67 3.03
N THR A 37 0.12 4.49 3.43
CA THR A 37 0.90 3.60 2.56
C THR A 37 -0.01 2.74 1.70
N VAL A 38 0.21 2.77 0.39
CA VAL A 38 -0.51 1.98 -0.62
C VAL A 38 0.44 0.93 -1.18
N THR A 39 0.04 -0.34 -1.08
CA THR A 39 0.85 -1.44 -1.61
C THR A 39 0.91 -1.41 -3.13
N HIS A 40 2.04 -1.86 -3.66
CA HIS A 40 2.25 -2.04 -5.10
C HIS A 40 1.07 -2.78 -5.75
N GLY A 41 0.64 -2.31 -6.93
CA GLY A 41 -0.44 -2.90 -7.72
C GLY A 41 -1.86 -2.49 -7.29
N LEU A 42 -2.04 -1.74 -6.21
CA LEU A 42 -3.36 -1.25 -5.79
C LEU A 42 -3.70 0.11 -6.39
N LEU A 43 -5.01 0.36 -6.50
CA LEU A 43 -5.56 1.64 -6.96
C LEU A 43 -5.64 2.64 -5.81
N TYR A 44 -5.23 3.88 -6.04
CA TYR A 44 -5.26 4.97 -5.08
C TYR A 44 -5.39 6.35 -5.74
N VAL A 45 -5.55 7.39 -4.92
CA VAL A 45 -5.64 8.79 -5.35
C VAL A 45 -4.35 9.50 -4.93
N PRO A 46 -3.45 9.86 -5.87
CA PRO A 46 -2.10 10.35 -5.53
C PRO A 46 -2.02 11.83 -5.12
N GLY A 47 -3.07 12.63 -5.31
CA GLY A 47 -2.96 14.08 -5.10
C GLY A 47 -4.27 14.77 -4.69
N PRO A 48 -4.18 16.06 -4.29
CA PRO A 48 -5.31 16.85 -3.80
C PRO A 48 -6.34 17.16 -4.89
N ALA A 49 -5.98 16.97 -6.18
CA ALA A 49 -6.94 16.84 -7.26
C ALA A 49 -7.62 15.46 -7.14
N VAL A 50 -8.58 15.39 -6.23
CA VAL A 50 -9.29 14.19 -5.74
C VAL A 50 -9.94 13.30 -6.82
N CYS A 51 -9.93 13.68 -8.10
CA CYS A 51 -10.66 13.01 -9.17
C CYS A 51 -9.79 12.25 -10.18
N SER A 52 -8.61 11.78 -9.77
CA SER A 52 -7.82 10.82 -10.55
C SER A 52 -7.55 9.56 -9.75
N LEU A 53 -7.86 8.40 -10.34
CA LEU A 53 -7.53 7.10 -9.78
C LEU A 53 -6.34 6.52 -10.54
N CYS A 54 -5.27 6.16 -9.85
CA CYS A 54 -4.04 5.61 -10.40
C CYS A 54 -3.69 4.29 -9.74
N VAL A 55 -2.89 3.45 -10.39
CA VAL A 55 -2.30 2.26 -9.79
C VAL A 55 -0.95 2.64 -9.20
N CYS A 56 -0.65 2.14 -8.01
CA CYS A 56 0.68 2.26 -7.42
C CYS A 56 1.67 1.31 -8.11
N TYR A 57 2.74 1.83 -8.68
CA TYR A 57 3.79 1.04 -9.31
C TYR A 57 5.16 1.64 -8.98
N HIS A 58 5.98 0.89 -8.23
CA HIS A 58 7.32 1.32 -7.78
C HIS A 58 7.35 2.76 -7.24
N SER A 59 6.63 3.00 -6.14
CA SER A 59 6.48 4.32 -5.51
C SER A 59 5.91 5.46 -6.40
N GLU A 60 5.50 5.17 -7.63
CA GLU A 60 4.96 6.14 -8.59
C GLU A 60 3.52 5.81 -9.04
N PRO A 61 2.69 6.84 -9.32
CA PRO A 61 1.34 6.65 -9.86
C PRO A 61 1.38 6.35 -11.36
N MET A 62 0.85 5.19 -11.76
CA MET A 62 0.80 4.74 -13.16
C MET A 62 -0.63 4.41 -13.60
N TRP A 63 -0.86 4.41 -14.93
CA TRP A 63 -2.16 4.08 -15.56
C TRP A 63 -3.35 4.85 -15.00
N CYS A 64 -3.19 6.16 -14.79
CA CYS A 64 -4.20 7.02 -14.20
C CYS A 64 -5.42 7.22 -15.10
N LYS A 65 -6.62 7.22 -14.49
CA LYS A 65 -7.90 7.57 -15.13
C LYS A 65 -8.57 8.74 -14.42
N ALA A 66 -9.05 9.70 -15.20
CA ALA A 66 -9.85 10.81 -14.70
C ALA A 66 -11.29 10.36 -14.39
N ILE A 67 -11.80 10.82 -13.25
CA ILE A 67 -13.17 10.61 -12.78
C ILE A 67 -13.98 11.85 -13.14
N TYR A 68 -15.07 11.67 -13.89
CA TYR A 68 -16.00 12.74 -14.25
C TYR A 68 -17.30 12.57 -13.48
N CYS A 69 -17.69 13.59 -12.72
CA CYS A 69 -18.89 13.59 -11.91
C CYS A 69 -19.94 14.51 -12.54
N SER A 70 -21.19 14.05 -12.65
CA SER A 70 -22.33 14.89 -13.06
C SER A 70 -23.10 15.35 -11.82
N PRO A 71 -23.49 16.63 -11.73
CA PRO A 71 -24.26 17.14 -10.60
C PRO A 71 -25.68 16.54 -10.57
N PRO A 72 -26.31 16.43 -9.38
CA PRO A 72 -27.65 15.89 -9.25
C PRO A 72 -28.70 16.81 -9.90
N TYR A 73 -29.58 16.24 -10.75
CA TYR A 73 -30.60 16.96 -11.53
C TYR A 73 -31.57 17.82 -10.71
N LYS A 74 -31.78 17.48 -9.43
CA LYS A 74 -32.70 18.19 -8.53
C LYS A 74 -32.13 19.52 -8.00
N CYS A 75 -30.85 19.81 -8.26
CA CYS A 75 -30.13 20.91 -7.66
C CYS A 75 -29.62 21.89 -8.71
N LYS A 76 -30.33 23.01 -8.90
CA LYS A 76 -29.96 24.05 -9.89
C LYS A 76 -28.74 24.88 -9.47
N ARG A 77 -28.46 24.98 -8.16
CA ARG A 77 -27.33 25.72 -7.60
C ARG A 77 -26.57 24.81 -6.65
N PHE A 78 -25.37 24.42 -7.04
CA PHE A 78 -24.49 23.57 -6.25
C PHE A 78 -23.10 24.18 -6.15
N ARG A 79 -22.38 23.82 -5.09
CA ARG A 79 -20.93 23.97 -4.97
C ARG A 79 -20.29 22.59 -4.98
N VAL A 80 -19.09 22.50 -5.51
CA VAL A 80 -18.25 21.30 -5.42
C VAL A 80 -17.56 21.33 -4.06
N GLY A 81 -17.61 20.20 -3.34
CA GLY A 81 -16.95 20.01 -2.05
C GLY A 81 -15.46 19.71 -2.18
N GLU A 82 -14.84 19.32 -1.06
CA GLU A 82 -13.40 19.02 -1.00
C GLU A 82 -13.09 17.60 -1.52
N ARG A 83 -14.08 16.69 -1.48
CA ARG A 83 -13.93 15.31 -2.00
C ARG A 83 -14.46 15.18 -3.43
N CYS A 84 -13.93 14.22 -4.19
CA CYS A 84 -14.38 14.00 -5.57
C CYS A 84 -15.85 13.58 -5.62
N CYS A 85 -16.60 14.16 -6.55
CA CYS A 85 -18.05 14.01 -6.69
C CYS A 85 -18.87 14.50 -5.49
N GLU A 86 -18.29 15.27 -4.57
CA GLU A 86 -19.04 15.90 -3.50
C GLU A 86 -19.73 17.16 -4.04
N PHE A 87 -21.06 17.18 -4.01
CA PHE A 87 -21.85 18.33 -4.43
C PHE A 87 -22.71 18.82 -3.27
N GLN A 88 -22.54 20.08 -2.89
CA GLN A 88 -23.34 20.74 -1.86
C GLN A 88 -24.39 21.65 -2.51
N CYS A 89 -25.66 21.43 -2.19
CA CYS A 89 -26.76 22.24 -2.71
C CYS A 89 -26.92 23.55 -1.94
N LEU A 90 -27.00 24.66 -2.68
CA LEU A 90 -27.12 26.02 -2.13
C LEU A 90 -28.55 26.58 -2.14
N ASN A 91 -29.56 25.76 -2.43
CA ASN A 91 -30.91 26.28 -2.60
C ASN A 91 -31.54 26.61 -1.24
N SER A 92 -31.80 27.89 -0.96
CA SER A 92 -32.30 28.41 0.33
C SER A 92 -33.80 28.17 0.58
N THR A 93 -34.35 27.06 0.10
CA THR A 93 -35.76 26.73 0.34
C THR A 93 -35.90 25.24 0.53
N ALA A 94 -35.72 24.79 1.78
CA ALA A 94 -36.31 23.53 2.24
C ALA A 94 -37.83 23.73 2.36
N PRO A 95 -38.67 22.69 2.21
CA PRO A 95 -38.67 21.65 3.22
C PRO A 95 -38.80 20.21 2.70
N ASP A 96 -38.21 19.33 3.51
CA ASP A 96 -38.64 17.99 3.91
C ASP A 96 -38.68 16.85 2.86
N LEU A 97 -38.07 15.73 3.26
CA LEU A 97 -38.54 14.35 3.15
C LEU A 97 -37.34 13.44 3.44
N GLY A 98 -37.25 12.98 4.68
CA GLY A 98 -36.13 12.19 5.20
C GLY A 98 -35.98 10.81 4.58
N LEU A 99 -34.73 10.39 4.34
CA LEU A 99 -34.25 9.00 4.41
C LEU A 99 -32.71 8.95 4.26
N PRO A 100 -32.08 7.84 4.67
CA PRO A 100 -31.31 7.66 5.90
C PRO A 100 -29.83 8.07 5.77
N GLU A 101 -29.16 8.24 6.91
CA GLU A 101 -27.69 8.26 6.99
C GLU A 101 -27.11 6.99 6.34
N PHE A 102 -26.42 7.12 5.21
CA PHE A 102 -25.55 6.04 4.73
C PHE A 102 -24.25 6.07 5.53
N ARG A 103 -24.20 5.33 6.65
CA ARG A 103 -22.95 5.07 7.37
C ARG A 103 -22.16 3.97 6.66
N ILE A 104 -21.07 4.35 6.01
CA ILE A 104 -20.05 3.39 5.58
C ILE A 104 -19.24 3.01 6.82
N ASN A 105 -19.38 1.77 7.29
CA ASN A 105 -18.45 1.22 8.27
C ASN A 105 -17.22 0.70 7.50
N SER A 106 -16.13 1.47 7.47
CA SER A 106 -14.86 1.02 6.90
C SER A 106 -14.16 0.12 7.90
N SER A 107 -14.36 -1.21 7.79
CA SER A 107 -13.53 -2.18 8.47
C SER A 107 -12.16 -2.25 7.77
N SER A 108 -11.19 -1.52 8.28
CA SER A 108 -9.78 -1.67 7.88
C SER A 108 -9.25 -2.96 8.52
N THR A 109 -9.20 -4.05 7.77
CA THR A 109 -8.42 -5.23 8.16
C THR A 109 -6.94 -4.86 8.09
N HIS A 110 -6.34 -4.64 9.25
CA HIS A 110 -4.90 -4.47 9.40
C HIS A 110 -4.24 -5.83 9.09
N ASN A 111 -3.94 -6.09 7.83
CA ASN A 111 -3.15 -7.25 7.44
C ASN A 111 -1.75 -7.07 8.02
N HIS A 112 -1.48 -7.77 9.11
CA HIS A 112 -0.14 -7.87 9.68
C HIS A 112 0.76 -8.53 8.64
N SER A 113 1.50 -7.69 7.92
CA SER A 113 2.55 -8.10 6.98
C SER A 113 3.55 -8.96 7.75
N ARG A 114 3.52 -10.28 7.53
CA ARG A 114 4.50 -11.19 8.11
C ARG A 114 5.79 -11.05 7.31
N ASN A 115 6.82 -10.49 7.94
CA ASN A 115 8.17 -10.40 7.37
C ASN A 115 8.79 -11.80 7.28
N PRO A 116 8.95 -12.38 6.07
CA PRO A 116 9.53 -13.72 5.89
C PRO A 116 11.01 -13.77 6.27
N LEU A 117 11.68 -12.61 6.34
CA LEU A 117 13.06 -12.47 6.82
C LEU A 117 13.26 -12.99 8.25
N VAL A 118 12.26 -12.86 9.13
CA VAL A 118 12.35 -13.36 10.52
C VAL A 118 12.46 -14.89 10.51
N ASN A 119 11.74 -15.56 9.61
CA ASN A 119 11.79 -17.02 9.49
C ASN A 119 13.12 -17.48 8.89
N VAL A 120 13.65 -16.76 7.88
CA VAL A 120 14.93 -17.11 7.25
C VAL A 120 16.10 -16.93 8.24
N LEU A 121 16.16 -15.81 8.97
CA LEU A 121 17.18 -15.60 10.00
C LEU A 121 17.10 -16.69 11.08
N SER A 122 15.89 -17.06 11.51
CA SER A 122 15.69 -18.12 12.51
C SER A 122 16.19 -19.49 12.04
N VAL A 123 15.99 -19.85 10.77
CA VAL A 123 16.47 -21.14 10.23
C VAL A 123 17.98 -21.14 10.11
N VAL A 124 18.57 -20.02 9.66
CA VAL A 124 20.03 -19.89 9.51
C VAL A 124 20.73 -19.91 10.85
N THR A 125 20.22 -19.20 11.87
CA THR A 125 20.79 -19.26 13.23
C THR A 125 20.67 -20.66 13.84
N SER A 126 19.56 -21.36 13.59
CA SER A 126 19.37 -22.74 14.08
C SER A 126 20.36 -23.72 13.46
N LEU A 127 20.63 -23.62 12.16
CA LEU A 127 21.61 -24.46 11.46
C LEU A 127 23.04 -24.17 11.93
N LEU A 128 23.41 -22.89 12.06
CA LEU A 128 24.72 -22.50 12.59
C LEU A 128 24.93 -22.96 14.03
N LEU A 129 23.88 -22.94 14.86
CA LEU A 129 23.93 -23.45 16.23
C LEU A 129 24.01 -24.98 16.29
N ALA A 130 23.31 -25.68 15.40
CA ALA A 130 23.36 -27.15 15.34
C ALA A 130 24.76 -27.66 14.96
N ASP A 131 25.44 -26.97 14.05
CA ASP A 131 26.81 -27.30 13.65
C ASP A 131 27.83 -26.98 14.76
N MET A 132 27.60 -25.97 15.61
CA MET A 132 28.45 -25.66 16.78
C MET A 132 28.36 -26.70 17.91
N ILE A 133 27.32 -27.54 17.93
CA ILE A 133 27.12 -28.59 18.94
C ILE A 133 27.71 -29.93 18.47
N SER A 134 28.09 -30.04 17.19
CA SER A 134 28.66 -31.26 16.59
C SER A 134 30.19 -31.30 16.53
N ASP A 135 30.90 -30.34 17.14
CA ASP A 135 32.35 -30.38 17.41
C ASP A 135 32.64 -30.70 18.90
#